data_AF-A0A3L6FU12-F1
#
_entry.id   AF-A0A3L6FU12-F1
#
_cell.length_a   1.000
_cell.length_b   1.000
_cell.length_c   1.000
_cell.angle_alpha   90.00
_cell.angle_beta   90.00
_cell.angle_gamma   90.00
#
_symmetry.space_group_name_H-M   'P 1'
#
loop_
_entity.id
_entity.type
_entity.pdbx_description
1 polymer ?
#
loop_
_entity_poly.entity_id
_entity_poly.type
_entity_poly.pdbx_seq_one_letter_code
_entity_poly.pdbx_strand_id
1 'polypeptide(L)' 'MDAKPASVCIFLLLLLAQNPSSSSADDQKCFYTTDRVATWCVDWACKFGCLIDAKQYHTKYKNSWCEGSRRGICHCHFCD' A
#
# COMPACT_ATOMS: atom_id res chain seq x y z
N MET A 1 11.39 -4.75 37.08
CA MET A 1 11.14 -5.82 36.09
C MET A 1 10.37 -5.21 34.95
N ASP A 2 11.12 -4.69 33.98
CA ASP A 2 10.66 -3.97 32.82
C ASP A 2 9.86 -4.89 31.90
N ALA A 3 8.54 -4.71 31.91
CA ALA A 3 7.63 -5.45 31.05
C ALA A 3 7.74 -4.91 29.61
N LYS A 4 8.73 -5.45 28.90
CA LYS A 4 8.76 -5.87 27.48
C LYS A 4 7.92 -5.06 26.47
N PRO A 5 8.54 -4.57 25.38
CA PRO A 5 7.86 -3.96 24.23
C PRO A 5 7.17 -5.04 23.37
N ALA A 6 6.13 -5.69 23.89
CA ALA A 6 5.36 -6.70 23.16
C ALA A 6 4.30 -6.08 22.23
N SER A 7 4.01 -4.78 22.40
CA SER A 7 2.95 -4.09 21.65
C SER A 7 3.32 -3.84 20.18
N VAL A 8 4.60 -3.63 19.86
CA VAL A 8 5.06 -3.29 18.50
C VAL A 8 4.91 -4.47 17.53
N CYS A 9 5.14 -5.70 17.99
CA CYS A 9 4.99 -6.90 17.14
C CYS A 9 3.53 -7.15 16.73
N ILE A 10 2.57 -6.78 17.57
CA ILE A 10 1.14 -6.95 17.28
C ILE A 10 0.70 -6.02 16.14
N PHE A 11 1.21 -4.79 16.10
CA PHE A 11 0.94 -3.87 14.99
C PHE A 11 1.52 -4.37 13.65
N LEU A 12 2.70 -5.00 13.65
CA LEU A 12 3.28 -5.62 12.45
C LEU A 12 2.44 -6.81 11.95
N LEU A 13 1.93 -7.65 12.86
CA LEU A 13 1.09 -8.78 12.48
C LEU A 13 -0.29 -8.34 11.95
N LEU A 14 -0.86 -7.27 12.50
CA LEU A 14 -2.10 -6.66 12.00
C LEU A 14 -1.93 -6.07 10.59
N LEU A 15 -0.78 -5.45 10.30
CA LEU A 15 -0.46 -4.96 8.97
C LEU A 15 -0.31 -6.11 7.94
N LEU A 16 0.21 -7.27 8.34
CA LEU A 16 0.27 -8.44 7.46
C LEU A 16 -1.11 -9.08 7.22
N ALA A 17 -1.99 -9.10 8.23
CA ALA A 17 -3.30 -9.75 8.14
C ALA A 17 -4.36 -8.95 7.37
N GLN A 18 -4.15 -7.65 7.14
CA GLN A 18 -5.06 -6.78 6.37
C GLN A 18 -4.90 -6.87 4.84
N ASN A 19 -4.16 -7.86 4.33
CA ASN A 19 -4.24 -8.23 2.92
C ASN A 19 -5.21 -9.42 2.75
N PRO A 20 -6.53 -9.18 2.62
CA PRO A 20 -7.44 -10.20 2.13
C PRO A 20 -7.20 -10.36 0.63
N SER A 21 -6.09 -11.00 0.25
CA SER A 21 -5.95 -11.54 -1.10
C SER A 21 -6.72 -12.85 -1.19
N SER A 22 -8.04 -12.75 -1.00
CA SER A 22 -8.99 -13.79 -1.36
C SER A 22 -9.19 -13.71 -2.87
N SER A 23 -8.60 -14.69 -3.56
CA SER A 23 -9.19 -15.39 -4.70
C SER A 23 -9.18 -14.71 -6.08
N SER A 24 -8.33 -15.32 -6.92
CA SER A 24 -8.64 -15.74 -8.30
C SER A 24 -8.58 -14.70 -9.42
N ALA A 25 -7.45 -14.68 -10.15
CA ALA A 25 -7.40 -15.02 -11.58
C ALA A 25 -6.12 -14.43 -12.21
N ASP A 26 -5.40 -15.30 -12.92
CA ASP A 26 -4.21 -15.03 -13.74
C ASP A 26 -2.89 -14.92 -12.96
N ASP A 27 -1.89 -15.68 -13.40
CA ASP A 27 -0.55 -15.86 -12.84
C ASP A 27 0.33 -14.59 -12.83
N GLN A 28 -0.22 -13.44 -12.45
CA GLN A 28 0.51 -12.21 -12.20
C GLN A 28 0.46 -11.92 -10.70
N LYS A 29 1.64 -11.89 -10.07
CA LYS A 29 1.79 -11.61 -8.64
C LYS A 29 1.37 -10.17 -8.36
N CYS A 30 0.07 -9.96 -8.10
CA CYS A 30 -0.46 -8.65 -7.77
C CYS A 30 -0.30 -8.35 -6.27
N PHE A 31 0.07 -7.11 -5.95
CA PHE A 31 0.15 -6.62 -4.58
C PHE A 31 -0.26 -5.15 -4.48
N TYR A 32 -0.58 -4.73 -3.26
CA TYR A 32 -0.98 -3.36 -2.93
C TYR A 32 0.07 -2.70 -2.05
N THR A 33 0.32 -1.41 -2.26
CA THR A 33 1.10 -0.57 -1.34
C THR A 33 0.31 0.68 -1.00
N THR A 34 0.59 1.23 0.18
CA THR A 34 -0.07 2.43 0.68
C THR A 34 0.96 3.43 1.15
N ASP A 35 0.87 4.67 0.67
CA ASP A 35 1.69 5.78 1.14
C ASP A 35 0.83 6.84 1.84
N ARG A 36 1.28 7.31 3.00
CA ARG A 36 0.56 8.32 3.77
C ARG A 36 0.98 9.71 3.31
N VAL A 37 0.07 10.41 2.65
CA VAL A 37 0.35 11.74 2.14
C VAL A 37 0.13 12.77 3.25
N ALA A 38 1.19 13.43 3.71
CA ALA A 38 1.14 14.33 4.87
C ALA A 38 0.27 15.59 4.66
N THR A 39 0.08 15.99 3.40
CA THR A 39 -0.64 17.20 3.02
C THR A 39 -1.98 16.85 2.39
N TRP A 40 -2.04 16.77 1.07
CA TRP A 40 -3.25 16.46 0.31
C TRP A 40 -3.00 15.22 -0.54
N CYS A 41 -3.88 14.23 -0.42
CA CYS A 41 -3.88 13.12 -1.34
C CYS A 41 -4.59 13.58 -2.61
N VAL A 42 -3.81 13.77 -3.68
CA VAL A 42 -4.33 14.15 -4.99
C VAL A 42 -4.12 12.99 -5.93
N ASP A 43 -5.19 12.54 -6.60
CA ASP A 43 -5.16 11.31 -7.40
C ASP A 43 -4.06 11.31 -8.47
N TRP A 44 -3.82 12.45 -9.12
CA TRP A 44 -2.75 12.55 -10.12
C TRP A 44 -1.37 12.39 -9.49
N ALA A 45 -1.11 13.02 -8.35
CA ALA A 45 0.17 12.91 -7.64
C ALA A 45 0.39 11.49 -7.10
N CYS A 46 -0.66 10.89 -6.54
CA CYS A 46 -0.67 9.50 -6.11
C CYS A 46 -0.32 8.55 -7.28
N LYS A 47 -1.00 8.70 -8.42
CA LYS A 47 -0.71 7.92 -9.64
C LYS A 47 0.73 8.05 -10.11
N PHE A 48 1.27 9.27 -10.14
CA PHE A 48 2.67 9.47 -10.53
C PHE A 48 3.65 8.79 -9.58
N GLY A 49 3.42 8.89 -8.26
CA GLY A 49 4.20 8.15 -7.26
C GLY A 49 4.15 6.64 -7.51
N CYS A 50 2.94 6.10 -7.67
CA CYS A 50 2.76 4.68 -7.96
C CYS A 50 3.46 4.24 -9.26
N LEU A 51 3.49 5.08 -10.31
CA LEU A 51 4.19 4.75 -11.56
C LEU A 51 5.72 4.70 -11.38
N ILE A 52 6.28 5.54 -10.51
CA ILE A 52 7.71 5.51 -10.15
C ILE A 52 8.00 4.23 -9.35
N ASP A 53 7.17 3.93 -8.36
CA ASP A 53 7.28 2.71 -7.55
C ASP A 53 7.16 1.45 -8.40
N ALA A 54 6.26 1.41 -9.37
CA ALA A 54 6.14 0.29 -10.32
C ALA A 54 7.47 0.01 -11.04
N LYS A 55 8.16 1.07 -11.49
CA LYS A 55 9.50 0.93 -12.09
C LYS A 55 10.53 0.42 -11.07
N GLN A 56 10.48 0.89 -9.83
CA GLN A 56 11.41 0.47 -8.78
C GLN A 56 11.19 -0.99 -8.35
N TYR A 57 9.95 -1.44 -8.29
CA TYR A 57 9.59 -2.82 -7.93
C TYR A 57 9.61 -3.78 -9.13
N HIS A 58 9.97 -3.30 -10.32
CA HIS A 58 9.92 -4.07 -11.58
C HIS A 58 8.54 -4.69 -11.85
N THR A 59 7.47 -3.99 -11.50
CA THR A 59 6.08 -4.42 -11.70
C THR A 59 5.32 -3.47 -12.60
N LYS A 60 4.16 -3.89 -13.09
CA LYS A 60 3.25 -3.04 -13.86
C LYS A 60 2.26 -2.35 -12.93
N TYR A 61 2.13 -1.04 -13.13
CA TYR A 61 1.04 -0.25 -12.57
C TYR A 61 -0.30 -0.72 -13.13
N LYS A 62 -1.27 -1.00 -12.25
CA LYS A 62 -2.64 -1.34 -12.60
C LYS A 62 -3.60 -0.21 -12.27
N ASN A 63 -3.60 0.25 -11.01
CA ASN A 63 -4.45 1.35 -10.57
C ASN A 63 -3.89 2.08 -9.34
N SER A 64 -4.41 3.26 -9.05
CA SER A 64 -4.18 3.99 -7.81
C SER A 64 -5.38 4.85 -7.45
N TRP A 65 -5.61 5.06 -6.16
CA TRP A 65 -6.65 5.97 -5.68
C TRP A 65 -6.25 6.62 -4.37
N CYS A 66 -6.76 7.83 -4.14
CA CYS A 66 -6.65 8.49 -2.85
C CYS A 66 -7.84 8.17 -1.95
N GLU A 67 -7.53 7.75 -0.74
CA GLU A 67 -8.51 7.64 0.35
C GLU A 67 -8.38 8.85 1.28
N GLY A 68 -9.40 9.70 1.29
CA GLY A 68 -9.40 10.96 2.04
C GLY A 68 -8.67 12.10 1.33
N SER A 69 -9.01 13.33 1.71
CA SER A 69 -8.51 14.55 1.04
C SER A 69 -7.36 15.21 1.80
N ARG A 70 -7.54 15.58 3.07
CA ARG A 70 -6.45 16.09 3.93
C ARG A 70 -5.86 14.95 4.76
N ARG A 71 -4.53 14.76 4.69
CA ARG A 71 -3.83 13.62 5.31
C ARG A 71 -4.37 12.27 4.84
N GLY A 72 -4.64 12.16 3.53
CA GLY A 72 -5.17 10.95 2.92
C GLY A 72 -4.10 9.88 2.69
N ILE A 73 -4.56 8.70 2.30
CA ILE A 73 -3.73 7.54 1.98
C ILE A 73 -3.77 7.34 0.46
N CYS A 74 -2.62 7.33 -0.17
CA CYS A 74 -2.48 6.93 -1.56
C CYS A 74 -2.35 5.42 -1.61
N HIS A 75 -3.26 4.76 -2.31
CA HIS A 75 -3.22 3.33 -2.56
C HIS A 75 -2.72 3.07 -3.97
N CYS A 76 -1.74 2.18 -4.12
CA CYS A 76 -1.23 1.72 -5.40
C CYS A 76 -1.48 0.22 -5.55
N HIS A 77 -1.89 -0.18 -6.75
CA HIS A 77 -2.09 -1.57 -7.14
C HIS A 77 -1.13 -1.92 -8.27
N PHE A 78 -0.28 -2.90 -8.02
CA PHE A 78 0.71 -3.43 -8.95
C PHE A 78 0.44 -4.89 -9.28
N CYS A 79 0.81 -5.30 -10.49
CA CYS A 79 0.81 -6.68 -10.95
C CYS A 79 2.07 -6.93 -11.78
N ASP A 80 2.59 -8.16 -11.81
CA ASP A 80 3.80 -8.51 -12.56
C ASP A 80 3.67 -8.32 -14.10
#